data_AF-A0A0G1BJR3-F1
#
_entry.id   AF-A0A0G1BJR3-F1
#
_cell.length_a   1.000
_cell.length_b   1.000
_cell.length_c   1.000
_cell.angle_alpha   90.00
_cell.angle_beta   90.00
_cell.angle_gamma   90.00
#
_symmetry.space_group_name_H-M   'P 1'
#
loop_
_entity.id
_entity.type
_entity.pdbx_description
1 polymer ?
#
loop_
_entity_poly.entity_id
_entity_poly.type
_entity_poly.pdbx_seq_one_letter_code
_entity_poly.pdbx_strand_id
1 'polypeptide(L)'
;MEYSYTKRVDLPFNEAVERTKAALAQEGFGILTEIDVTATLKQKMGVDYDDYVILGACNPPLAYKALQANRAVGLFMPCNVIVYKDNGKILVSAMRPTVALGVVGDTTLLEIAQAAEEFLPLRSQRGTELHHVLLETLPGFIWINFGSVLLGAVYVFVFAWLFGSYMVWMHNSSLVKSEK
;
A
#
# COMPACT_ATOMS: atom_id res chain seq x y z
N MET A 1 1.87 -2.00 -17.73
CA MET A 1 2.40 -1.95 -16.36
C MET A 1 1.52 -1.03 -15.56
N GLU A 2 1.03 -1.47 -14.41
CA GLU A 2 0.30 -0.59 -13.49
C GLU A 2 1.28 0.42 -12.88
N TYR A 3 1.00 1.72 -12.98
CA TYR A 3 1.92 2.81 -12.60
C TYR A 3 1.53 3.54 -11.30
N SER A 4 0.47 3.08 -10.65
CA SER A 4 -0.04 3.63 -9.40
C SER A 4 -0.48 2.51 -8.46
N TYR A 5 -0.53 2.81 -7.17
CA TYR A 5 -1.33 2.05 -6.20
C TYR A 5 -2.60 2.83 -5.91
N THR A 6 -3.75 2.22 -6.20
CA THR A 6 -5.05 2.88 -6.10
C THR A 6 -5.92 2.17 -5.08
N LYS A 7 -6.53 2.96 -4.19
CA LYS A 7 -7.48 2.48 -3.20
C LYS A 7 -8.74 3.33 -3.24
N ARG A 8 -9.89 2.68 -3.31
CA ARG A 8 -11.17 3.32 -3.07
C ARG A 8 -11.36 3.57 -1.58
N VAL A 9 -11.88 4.74 -1.24
CA VAL A 9 -12.25 5.12 0.12
C VAL A 9 -13.73 5.48 0.19
N ASP A 10 -14.40 5.05 1.24
CA ASP A 10 -15.80 5.39 1.49
C ASP A 10 -15.86 6.58 2.46
N LEU A 11 -15.33 7.72 2.01
CA LEU A 11 -15.28 8.99 2.74
C LEU A 11 -15.73 10.14 1.81
N PRO A 12 -16.26 11.24 2.36
CA PRO A 12 -16.42 12.48 1.60
C PRO A 12 -15.09 12.98 1.04
N PHE A 13 -15.11 13.65 -0.11
CA PHE A 13 -13.89 14.05 -0.82
C PHE A 13 -12.91 14.85 0.05
N ASN A 14 -13.38 15.92 0.70
CA ASN A 14 -12.53 16.75 1.56
C ASN A 14 -11.96 15.96 2.75
N GLU A 15 -12.73 15.05 3.34
CA GLU A 15 -12.23 14.19 4.42
C GLU A 15 -11.17 13.21 3.90
N ALA A 16 -11.36 12.67 2.68
CA ALA A 16 -10.38 11.80 2.05
C ALA A 16 -9.05 12.54 1.80
N VAL A 17 -9.10 13.80 1.36
CA VAL A 17 -7.91 14.65 1.18
C VAL A 17 -7.18 14.82 2.52
N GLU A 18 -7.88 15.27 3.55
CA GLU A 18 -7.26 15.52 4.87
C GLU A 18 -6.73 14.24 5.52
N ARG A 19 -7.46 13.12 5.43
CA ARG A 19 -6.95 11.82 5.90
C ARG A 19 -5.73 11.35 5.12
N THR A 20 -5.67 11.62 3.82
CA THR A 20 -4.50 11.27 2.99
C THR A 20 -3.28 12.07 3.45
N LYS A 21 -3.42 13.39 3.67
CA LYS A 21 -2.35 14.23 4.21
C LYS A 21 -1.88 13.75 5.59
N ALA A 22 -2.83 13.44 6.48
CA ALA A 22 -2.51 12.95 7.83
C ALA A 22 -1.79 11.59 7.79
N ALA A 23 -2.21 10.66 6.94
CA ALA A 23 -1.56 9.37 6.78
C ALA A 23 -0.13 9.50 6.24
N LEU A 24 0.08 10.36 5.23
CA LEU A 24 1.41 10.65 4.70
C LEU A 24 2.33 11.26 5.77
N ALA A 25 1.81 12.19 6.57
CA ALA A 25 2.57 12.81 7.66
C ALA A 25 2.99 11.81 8.74
N GLN A 26 2.14 10.85 9.08
CA GLN A 26 2.45 9.77 10.04
C GLN A 26 3.63 8.89 9.58
N GLU A 27 3.76 8.71 8.26
CA GLU A 27 4.85 7.95 7.62
C GLU A 27 6.08 8.83 7.30
N GLY A 28 6.12 10.07 7.79
CA GLY A 28 7.24 11.00 7.61
C GLY A 28 7.31 11.68 6.25
N PHE A 29 6.21 11.68 5.48
CA PHE A 29 6.09 12.46 4.24
C PHE A 29 5.46 13.83 4.52
N GLY A 30 6.16 14.88 4.10
CA GLY A 30 5.60 16.24 4.06
C GLY A 30 4.87 16.51 2.74
N ILE A 31 3.83 17.34 2.79
CA ILE A 31 3.16 17.86 1.58
C ILE A 31 3.86 19.15 1.16
N LEU A 32 4.54 19.13 0.01
CA LEU A 32 5.25 20.28 -0.53
C LEU A 32 4.35 21.14 -1.44
N THR A 33 3.43 20.48 -2.15
CA THR A 33 2.53 21.13 -3.10
C THR A 33 1.15 20.51 -3.02
N GLU A 34 0.13 21.35 -3.17
CA GLU A 34 -1.26 20.93 -3.29
C GLU A 34 -1.87 21.68 -4.47
N ILE A 35 -2.42 20.93 -5.41
CA ILE A 35 -2.99 21.47 -6.64
C ILE A 35 -4.44 21.01 -6.70
N ASP A 36 -5.36 21.97 -6.54
CA ASP A 36 -6.78 21.77 -6.79
C ASP A 36 -7.02 21.88 -8.30
N VAL A 37 -7.15 20.72 -8.94
CA VAL A 37 -7.34 20.64 -10.40
C VAL A 37 -8.74 21.14 -10.75
N THR A 38 -9.75 20.77 -9.97
CA THR A 38 -11.15 21.18 -10.18
C THR A 38 -11.27 22.71 -10.20
N ALA A 39 -10.76 23.38 -9.17
CA ALA A 39 -10.77 24.84 -9.08
C ALA A 39 -9.93 25.49 -10.20
N THR A 40 -8.77 24.91 -10.51
CA THR A 40 -7.88 25.43 -11.57
C THR A 40 -8.55 25.38 -12.94
N LEU A 41 -9.14 24.24 -13.31
CA LEU A 41 -9.82 24.08 -14.61
C LEU A 41 -11.04 25.00 -14.72
N LYS A 42 -11.81 25.15 -13.62
CA LYS A 42 -12.92 26.11 -13.58
C LYS A 42 -12.46 27.54 -13.78
N GLN A 43 -11.39 27.95 -13.09
CA GLN A 43 -10.86 29.32 -13.18
C GLN A 43 -10.26 29.62 -14.55
N LYS A 44 -9.51 28.67 -15.14
CA LYS A 44 -8.73 28.91 -16.37
C LYS A 44 -9.50 28.64 -17.65
N MET A 45 -10.45 27.72 -17.62
CA MET A 45 -11.18 27.28 -18.81
C MET A 45 -12.70 27.33 -18.66
N GLY A 46 -13.24 27.65 -17.47
CA GLY A 46 -14.67 27.73 -17.23
C GLY A 46 -15.40 26.37 -17.19
N VAL A 47 -14.65 25.26 -17.34
CA VAL A 47 -15.21 23.91 -17.40
C VAL A 47 -15.51 23.37 -16.00
N ASP A 48 -16.60 22.63 -15.87
CA ASP A 48 -16.92 21.85 -14.68
C ASP A 48 -16.23 20.49 -14.78
N TYR A 49 -15.51 20.12 -13.72
CA TYR A 49 -14.77 18.86 -13.62
C TYR A 49 -15.10 18.20 -12.28
N ASP A 50 -14.97 16.88 -12.21
CA ASP A 50 -15.16 16.16 -10.95
C ASP A 50 -14.07 16.54 -9.92
N ASP A 51 -14.35 16.31 -8.65
CA ASP A 51 -13.44 16.61 -7.54
C ASP A 51 -12.08 15.93 -7.76
N TYR A 52 -11.01 16.71 -7.81
CA TYR A 52 -9.67 16.22 -8.14
C TYR A 52 -8.57 17.11 -7.52
N VAL A 53 -7.76 16.52 -6.65
CA VAL A 53 -6.61 17.17 -5.99
C VAL A 53 -5.34 16.35 -6.21
N ILE A 54 -4.23 17.02 -6.50
CA ILE A 54 -2.88 16.44 -6.56
C ILE A 54 -2.08 16.92 -5.36
N LEU A 55 -1.57 15.99 -4.58
CA LEU A 55 -0.68 16.23 -3.45
C LEU A 55 0.75 15.80 -3.83
N GLY A 56 1.69 16.72 -3.71
CA GLY A 56 3.11 16.43 -3.86
C GLY A 56 3.73 16.04 -2.53
N ALA A 57 3.87 14.75 -2.28
CA ALA A 57 4.41 14.20 -1.04
C ALA A 57 5.92 13.95 -1.14
N CYS A 58 6.67 14.26 -0.10
CA CYS A 58 8.12 14.08 -0.07
C CYS A 58 8.62 13.60 1.29
N ASN A 59 9.43 12.55 1.28
CA ASN A 59 10.21 12.11 2.44
C ASN A 59 11.64 12.68 2.32
N PRO A 60 12.06 13.63 3.18
CA PRO A 60 13.34 14.34 2.98
C PRO A 60 14.58 13.45 2.98
N PRO A 61 14.74 12.45 3.87
CA PRO A 61 15.87 11.51 3.81
C PRO A 61 15.96 10.74 2.49
N LEU A 62 14.84 10.25 1.95
CA LEU A 62 14.83 9.55 0.66
C LEU A 62 15.13 10.51 -0.50
N ALA A 63 14.53 11.70 -0.50
CA ALA A 63 14.77 12.69 -1.54
C ALA A 63 16.24 13.13 -1.59
N TYR A 64 16.88 13.33 -0.43
CA TYR A 64 18.30 13.64 -0.35
C TYR A 64 19.18 12.53 -0.93
N LYS A 65 18.91 11.26 -0.59
CA LYS A 65 19.64 10.12 -1.16
C LYS A 65 19.49 10.05 -2.69
N ALA A 66 18.27 10.24 -3.20
CA ALA A 66 18.02 10.23 -4.63
C ALA A 66 18.74 11.37 -5.36
N LEU A 67 18.72 12.59 -4.81
CA LEU A 67 19.43 13.75 -5.38
C LEU A 67 20.95 13.58 -5.36
N GLN A 68 21.48 12.87 -4.36
CA GLN A 68 22.91 12.53 -4.29
C GLN A 68 23.29 11.48 -5.33
N ALA A 69 22.42 10.51 -5.62
CA ALA A 69 22.64 9.52 -6.67
C ALA A 69 22.55 10.15 -8.07
N ASN A 70 21.53 10.97 -8.31
CA ASN A 70 21.32 11.64 -9.58
C ASN A 70 20.60 12.97 -9.38
N ARG A 71 21.29 14.11 -9.56
CA ARG A 71 20.67 15.44 -9.41
C ARG A 71 19.47 15.67 -10.32
N ALA A 72 19.44 15.08 -11.52
CA ALA A 72 18.34 15.26 -12.46
C ALA A 72 17.06 14.52 -12.03
N VAL A 73 17.12 13.66 -11.01
CA VAL A 73 15.96 12.96 -10.47
C VAL A 73 14.88 13.91 -9.93
N GLY A 74 15.24 15.17 -9.63
CA GLY A 74 14.29 16.20 -9.23
C GLY A 74 13.15 16.43 -10.23
N LEU A 75 13.32 16.05 -11.51
CA LEU A 75 12.25 16.06 -12.52
C LEU A 75 11.08 15.12 -12.20
N PHE A 76 11.30 14.14 -11.33
CA PHE A 76 10.31 13.15 -10.88
C PHE A 76 9.85 13.40 -9.44
N MET A 77 10.24 14.51 -8.82
CA MET A 77 9.87 14.89 -7.46
C MET A 77 8.92 16.08 -7.46
N PRO A 78 8.02 16.20 -6.46
CA PRO A 78 7.73 15.25 -5.39
C PRO A 78 6.94 14.01 -5.87
N CYS A 79 6.77 13.02 -4.99
CA CYS A 79 5.94 11.85 -5.27
C CYS A 79 4.47 12.25 -5.28
N ASN A 80 3.82 12.14 -6.45
CA ASN A 80 2.42 12.52 -6.60
C ASN A 80 1.48 11.51 -5.95
N VAL A 81 0.56 12.01 -5.13
CA VAL A 81 -0.61 11.30 -4.60
C VAL A 81 -1.84 12.08 -5.01
N ILE A 82 -2.76 11.44 -5.72
CA ILE A 82 -4.00 12.07 -6.18
C ILE A 82 -5.18 11.58 -5.36
N VAL A 83 -6.10 12.50 -5.07
CA VAL A 83 -7.42 12.18 -4.51
C VAL A 83 -8.42 12.69 -5.52
N TYR A 84 -9.26 11.80 -6.03
CA TYR A 84 -10.20 12.14 -7.09
C TYR A 84 -11.49 11.35 -6.99
N LYS A 85 -12.54 11.91 -7.57
CA LYS A 85 -13.82 11.27 -7.75
C LYS A 85 -13.88 10.61 -9.13
N ASP A 86 -14.30 9.35 -9.17
CA ASP A 86 -14.59 8.61 -10.39
C ASP A 86 -15.86 7.78 -10.19
N ASN A 87 -16.81 7.88 -11.13
CA ASN A 87 -18.09 7.17 -11.08
C ASN A 87 -18.82 7.29 -9.72
N GLY A 88 -18.75 8.48 -9.11
CA GLY A 88 -19.36 8.76 -7.80
C GLY A 88 -18.63 8.15 -6.60
N LYS A 89 -17.45 7.54 -6.79
CA LYS A 89 -16.60 6.98 -5.74
C LYS A 89 -15.34 7.83 -5.58
N ILE A 90 -14.80 7.87 -4.37
CA ILE A 90 -13.55 8.59 -4.09
C ILE A 90 -12.41 7.58 -4.11
N LEU A 91 -11.35 7.92 -4.85
CA LEU A 91 -10.14 7.13 -4.96
C LEU A 91 -8.95 7.96 -4.51
N VAL A 92 -8.03 7.27 -3.83
CA VAL A 92 -6.69 7.78 -3.53
C VAL A 92 -5.73 6.95 -4.35
N SER A 93 -4.88 7.58 -5.14
CA SER A 93 -3.85 6.89 -5.93
C SER A 93 -2.49 7.50 -5.70
N ALA A 94 -1.53 6.69 -5.27
CA ALA A 94 -0.14 7.08 -5.18
C ALA A 94 0.61 6.60 -6.42
N MET A 95 1.46 7.46 -7.00
CA MET A 95 2.41 7.05 -8.03
C MET A 95 3.28 5.91 -7.52
N ARG A 96 3.68 4.98 -8.38
CA ARG A 96 4.69 3.95 -8.08
C ARG A 96 6.10 4.47 -8.36
N PRO A 97 6.93 4.76 -7.33
CA PRO A 97 8.30 5.20 -7.51
C PRO A 97 9.12 4.32 -8.46
N THR A 98 8.98 2.99 -8.41
CA THR A 98 9.80 2.08 -9.24
C THR A 98 9.48 2.21 -10.72
N VAL A 99 8.23 2.51 -11.07
CA VAL A 99 7.81 2.76 -12.46
C VAL A 99 8.30 4.14 -12.90
N ALA A 100 8.16 5.16 -12.05
CA ALA A 100 8.56 6.52 -12.39
C ALA A 100 10.08 6.67 -12.56
N LEU A 101 10.86 6.18 -11.59
CA LEU A 101 12.31 6.27 -11.60
C LEU A 101 12.97 5.20 -12.49
N GLY A 102 12.28 4.09 -12.75
CA GLY A 102 12.77 3.02 -13.63
C GLY A 102 13.06 3.49 -15.06
N VAL A 103 12.39 4.56 -15.53
CA VAL A 103 12.64 5.17 -16.85
C VAL A 103 14.06 5.73 -16.98
N VAL A 104 14.70 6.10 -15.87
CA VAL A 104 16.07 6.63 -15.87
C VAL A 104 17.10 5.54 -16.15
N GLY A 105 16.78 4.27 -15.86
CA GLY A 105 17.69 3.14 -16.06
C GLY A 105 18.88 3.10 -15.07
N ASP A 106 18.77 3.78 -13.93
CA ASP A 106 19.78 3.80 -12.87
C ASP A 106 19.38 2.82 -11.75
N THR A 107 20.23 1.82 -11.51
CA THR A 107 19.99 0.79 -10.49
C THR A 107 19.94 1.35 -9.07
N THR A 108 20.74 2.38 -8.77
CA THR A 108 20.76 3.04 -7.45
C THR A 108 19.44 3.77 -7.20
N LEU A 109 18.93 4.45 -8.23
CA LEU A 109 17.61 5.10 -8.12
C LEU A 109 16.49 4.08 -7.98
N LEU A 110 16.60 2.92 -8.63
CA LEU A 110 15.61 1.85 -8.50
C LEU A 110 15.57 1.28 -7.08
N GLU A 111 16.71 1.09 -6.42
CA GLU A 111 16.76 0.67 -5.01
C GLU A 111 16.12 1.70 -4.07
N ILE A 112 16.38 3.00 -4.29
CA ILE A 112 15.75 4.08 -3.53
C ILE A 112 14.23 4.10 -3.79
N ALA A 113 13.82 3.86 -5.03
CA ALA A 113 12.42 3.77 -5.42
C ALA A 113 11.71 2.60 -4.72
N GLN A 114 12.37 1.45 -4.61
CA GLN A 114 11.86 0.29 -3.87
C GLN A 114 11.68 0.63 -2.38
N ALA A 115 12.66 1.29 -1.76
CA ALA A 115 12.54 1.75 -0.38
C ALA A 115 11.39 2.75 -0.18
N ALA A 116 11.13 3.62 -1.16
CA ALA A 116 9.97 4.52 -1.13
C ALA A 116 8.64 3.76 -1.25
N GLU A 117 8.60 2.65 -2.00
CA GLU A 117 7.41 1.80 -2.13
C GLU A 117 7.08 0.99 -0.87
N GLU A 118 8.04 0.77 0.04
CA GLU A 118 7.77 0.11 1.33
C GLU A 118 6.80 0.90 2.20
N PHE A 119 6.69 2.22 2.00
CA PHE A 119 5.70 3.08 2.66
C PHE A 119 4.30 2.97 2.05
N LEU A 120 4.16 2.35 0.87
CA LEU A 120 2.88 2.20 0.17
C LEU A 120 2.22 0.87 0.59
N PRO A 121 0.90 0.89 0.85
CA PRO A 121 0.23 -0.21 1.52
C PRO A 121 -0.07 -1.37 0.56
N LEU A 122 0.94 -2.19 0.27
CA LEU A 122 0.75 -3.59 -0.13
C LEU A 122 1.11 -4.57 1.01
N ARG A 123 1.93 -4.13 1.96
CA ARG A 123 2.07 -4.73 3.30
C ARG A 123 2.19 -3.56 4.28
N SER A 124 1.13 -3.23 5.01
CA SER A 124 1.25 -2.21 6.05
C SER A 124 2.32 -2.67 7.05
N GLN A 125 3.16 -1.76 7.54
CA GLN A 125 4.12 -2.07 8.61
C GLN A 125 3.40 -2.76 9.78
N ARG A 126 2.18 -2.30 10.08
CA ARG A 126 1.27 -2.92 11.05
C ARG A 126 0.82 -4.33 10.69
N GLY A 127 0.65 -4.67 9.41
CA GLY A 127 0.31 -6.02 8.94
C GLY A 127 1.51 -6.96 9.02
N THR A 128 2.71 -6.46 8.72
CA THR A 128 3.96 -7.19 8.91
C THR A 128 4.21 -7.40 10.41
N GLU A 129 4.09 -6.36 11.23
CA GLU A 129 4.21 -6.42 12.70
C GLU A 129 3.16 -7.35 13.31
N LEU A 130 1.89 -7.29 12.86
CA LEU A 130 0.85 -8.22 13.30
C LEU A 130 1.19 -9.66 12.92
N HIS A 131 1.71 -9.89 11.70
CA HIS A 131 2.15 -11.21 11.28
C HIS A 131 3.32 -11.72 12.15
N HIS A 132 4.27 -10.84 12.48
CA HIS A 132 5.40 -11.16 13.36
C HIS A 132 4.95 -11.50 14.79
N VAL A 133 4.15 -10.63 15.41
CA VAL A 133 3.61 -10.83 16.76
C VAL A 133 2.72 -12.07 16.84
N LEU A 134 1.90 -12.32 15.82
CA LEU A 134 1.02 -13.49 15.78
C LEU A 134 1.83 -14.80 15.75
N LEU A 135 2.97 -14.84 15.06
CA LEU A 135 3.83 -16.03 15.05
C LEU A 135 4.65 -16.17 16.33
N GLU A 136 5.02 -15.07 16.99
CA GLU A 136 5.69 -15.11 18.30
C GLU A 136 4.80 -15.61 19.44
N THR A 137 3.47 -15.52 19.29
CA THR A 137 2.53 -16.12 20.27
C THR A 137 2.47 -17.65 20.19
N LEU A 138 3.06 -18.27 19.16
CA LEU A 138 3.15 -19.72 19.06
C LEU A 138 4.18 -20.26 20.08
N PRO A 139 3.79 -21.16 21.00
CA PRO A 139 4.70 -21.70 22.00
C PRO A 139 5.96 -22.32 21.36
N GLY A 140 7.14 -21.78 21.66
CA GLY A 140 8.44 -22.27 21.19
C GLY A 140 8.95 -21.70 19.84
N PHE A 141 8.25 -20.73 19.26
CA PHE A 141 8.66 -20.12 17.99
C PHE A 141 9.68 -18.98 18.20
N ILE A 142 10.84 -19.07 17.54
CA ILE A 142 11.94 -18.10 17.56
C ILE A 142 12.42 -17.92 16.11
N TRP A 143 12.49 -16.67 15.64
CA TRP A 143 12.88 -16.38 14.26
C TRP A 143 14.30 -16.91 13.93
N ILE A 144 14.47 -17.50 12.73
CA ILE A 144 15.76 -17.89 12.13
C ILE A 144 16.47 -19.09 12.82
N ASN A 145 15.84 -19.77 13.79
CA ASN A 145 16.38 -21.00 14.38
C ASN A 145 15.86 -22.27 13.68
N PHE A 146 16.72 -23.27 13.45
CA PHE A 146 16.34 -24.58 12.87
C PHE A 146 15.20 -25.26 13.63
N GLY A 147 15.22 -25.18 14.97
CA GLY A 147 14.14 -25.74 15.80
C GLY A 147 12.77 -25.11 15.54
N SER A 148 12.73 -23.81 15.26
CA SER A 148 11.48 -23.07 15.02
C SER A 148 10.95 -23.26 13.60
N VAL A 149 11.82 -23.52 12.62
CA VAL A 149 11.41 -23.97 11.28
C VAL A 149 10.68 -25.31 11.36
N LEU A 150 11.26 -26.26 12.12
CA LEU A 150 10.69 -27.60 12.28
C LEU A 150 9.36 -27.55 13.05
N LEU A 151 9.30 -26.76 14.11
CA LEU A 151 8.09 -26.52 14.89
C LEU A 151 6.99 -25.85 14.05
N GLY A 152 7.35 -24.83 13.25
CA GLY A 152 6.44 -24.16 12.33
C GLY A 152 5.85 -25.12 11.29
N ALA A 153 6.68 -26.00 10.72
CA ALA A 153 6.22 -27.03 9.79
C ALA A 153 5.21 -28.00 10.44
N VAL A 154 5.45 -28.40 11.70
CA VAL A 154 4.51 -29.24 12.47
C VAL A 154 3.20 -28.51 12.72
N TYR A 155 3.23 -27.24 13.13
CA TYR A 155 2.01 -26.46 13.34
C TYR A 155 1.17 -26.33 12.07
N VAL A 156 1.79 -26.00 10.93
CA VAL A 156 1.11 -25.90 9.64
C VAL A 156 0.51 -27.25 9.23
N PHE A 157 1.24 -28.34 9.43
CA PHE A 157 0.75 -29.69 9.14
C PHE A 157 -0.48 -30.06 9.98
N VAL A 158 -0.41 -29.85 11.30
CA VAL A 158 -1.52 -30.13 12.22
C VAL A 158 -2.75 -29.28 11.88
N PHE A 159 -2.55 -27.98 11.64
CA PHE A 159 -3.65 -27.07 11.30
C PHE A 159 -4.31 -27.45 9.97
N ALA A 160 -3.52 -27.74 8.93
CA ALA A 160 -4.02 -28.19 7.63
C ALA A 160 -4.78 -29.52 7.75
N TRP A 161 -4.29 -30.45 8.58
CA TRP A 161 -4.95 -31.73 8.82
C TRP A 161 -6.30 -31.56 9.51
N LEU A 162 -6.35 -30.79 10.60
CA LEU A 162 -7.58 -30.52 11.34
C LEU A 162 -8.62 -29.82 10.46
N PHE A 163 -8.19 -28.78 9.74
CA PHE A 163 -9.06 -28.05 8.83
C PHE A 163 -9.57 -28.92 7.67
N GLY A 164 -8.68 -29.71 7.04
CA GLY A 164 -9.06 -30.66 5.99
C GLY A 164 -10.06 -31.72 6.49
N SER A 165 -9.82 -32.27 7.67
CA SER A 165 -10.73 -33.24 8.31
C SER A 165 -12.11 -32.63 8.60
N TYR A 166 -12.13 -31.38 9.10
CA TYR A 166 -13.36 -30.64 9.32
C TYR A 166 -14.14 -30.41 8.01
N MET A 167 -13.47 -29.99 6.94
CA MET A 167 -14.08 -29.78 5.63
C MET A 167 -14.70 -31.07 5.08
N VAL A 168 -14.01 -32.20 5.20
CA VAL A 168 -14.53 -33.51 4.80
C VAL A 168 -15.76 -33.90 5.62
N TRP A 169 -15.71 -33.74 6.94
CA TRP A 169 -16.85 -34.02 7.82
C TRP A 169 -18.06 -33.12 7.50
N MET A 170 -17.83 -31.83 7.29
CA MET A 170 -18.86 -30.86 6.91
C MET A 170 -19.51 -31.22 5.57
N HIS A 171 -18.71 -31.62 4.58
CA HIS A 171 -19.22 -32.03 3.26
C HIS A 171 -19.99 -33.36 3.32
N ASN A 172 -19.53 -34.32 4.14
CA ASN A 172 -20.23 -35.59 4.28
C ASN A 172 -21.52 -35.45 5.09
N SER A 173 -21.53 -34.60 6.13
CA SER A 173 -22.72 -34.35 6.94
C SER A 173 -23.81 -33.57 6.20
N SER A 174 -23.46 -32.74 5.22
CA SER A 174 -24.45 -32.05 4.38
C SER A 174 -25.20 -32.98 3.42
N LEU A 175 -24.62 -34.15 3.09
CA LEU A 175 -25.26 -35.19 2.27
C LEU A 175 -26.27 -36.05 3.04
N VAL A 176 -26.28 -35.98 4.38
CA VAL A 176 -27.13 -36.83 5.25
C VAL A 176 -28.56 -36.27 5.41
N LYS A 177 -28.96 -35.25 4.64
CA LYS A 177 -30.38 -34.79 4.56
C LYS A 177 -30.99 -35.07 3.19
N SER A 178 -31.38 -36.33 2.95
CA SER A 178 -32.31 -36.70 1.87
C SER A 178 -33.03 -38.06 2.09
N GLU A 179 -33.12 -38.57 3.32
CA GLU A 179 -34.01 -39.70 3.62
C GLU A 179 -34.79 -39.41 4.91
N LYS A 180 -35.85 -38.62 4.76
CA LYS A 180 -37.09 -38.69 5.54
C LYS A 180 -38.18 -37.90 4.82
#